data_AF-A0A1S8BBM2-F1
#
_entry.id   AF-A0A1S8BBM2-F1
#
_cell.length_a   1.000
_cell.length_b   1.000
_cell.length_c   1.000
_cell.angle_alpha   90.00
_cell.angle_beta   90.00
_cell.angle_gamma   90.00
#
_symmetry.space_group_name_H-M   'P 1'
#
loop_
_entity.id
_entity.type
_entity.pdbx_description
1 polymer ?
#
loop_
_entity_poly.entity_id
_entity_poly.type
_entity_poly.pdbx_seq_one_letter_code
_entity_poly.pdbx_strand_id
1 'polypeptide(L)'
;MWRITGEVKYREWGWEMFQSFVKYTLVEDGSGFTSINDVTNPSPPARDNMESFWLAETLKYLYLLFGPDDVLPLTDMVLNTEAHPLPRFEPGRLFKTGWERKPRTKESS
;
A
#
# COMPACT_ATOMS: atom_id res chain seq x y z
N MET A 1 4.15 1.47 -7.88
CA MET A 1 4.80 1.66 -9.20
C MET A 1 3.84 2.20 -10.24
N TRP A 2 2.69 1.54 -10.52
CA TRP A 2 1.67 2.03 -11.46
C TRP A 2 1.38 3.54 -11.35
N ARG A 3 1.01 4.04 -10.17
CA ARG A 3 0.65 5.47 -9.96
C ARG A 3 1.77 6.49 -10.21
N ILE A 4 3.01 6.03 -10.38
CA ILE A 4 4.17 6.89 -10.67
C ILE A 4 4.56 6.77 -12.14
N THR A 5 4.58 5.54 -12.69
CA THR A 5 5.13 5.30 -14.03
C THR A 5 4.07 5.12 -15.12
N GLY A 6 2.83 4.76 -14.76
CA GLY A 6 1.76 4.44 -15.70
C GLY A 6 2.00 3.17 -16.53
N GLU A 7 2.98 2.33 -16.17
CA GLU A 7 3.31 1.14 -16.96
C GLU A 7 2.31 0.00 -16.72
N VAL A 8 1.66 -0.45 -17.80
CA VAL A 8 0.58 -1.46 -17.77
C VAL A 8 1.00 -2.79 -17.13
N LYS A 9 2.27 -3.17 -17.24
CA LYS A 9 2.82 -4.39 -16.61
C LYS A 9 2.48 -4.52 -15.13
N TYR A 10 2.39 -3.40 -14.40
CA TYR A 10 2.05 -3.42 -12.98
C TYR A 10 0.59 -3.80 -12.71
N ARG A 11 -0.32 -3.44 -13.62
CA ARG A 11 -1.72 -3.88 -13.57
C ARG A 11 -1.86 -5.33 -14.00
N GLU A 12 -1.11 -5.76 -15.01
CA GLU A 12 -1.07 -7.17 -15.44
C GLU A 12 -0.61 -8.08 -14.30
N TRP A 13 0.53 -7.77 -13.66
CA TRP A 13 1.01 -8.52 -12.50
C TRP A 13 0.04 -8.47 -11.33
N GLY A 14 -0.57 -7.31 -11.06
CA GLY A 14 -1.59 -7.20 -10.01
C GLY A 14 -2.83 -8.06 -10.30
N TRP A 15 -3.19 -8.22 -11.58
CA TRP A 15 -4.31 -9.07 -11.99
C TRP A 15 -3.97 -10.55 -11.83
N GLU A 16 -2.78 -10.97 -12.24
CA GLU A 16 -2.27 -12.33 -12.02
C GLU A 16 -2.21 -12.68 -10.53
N MET A 17 -1.79 -11.73 -9.68
CA MET A 17 -1.82 -11.89 -8.23
C MET A 17 -3.24 -12.05 -7.70
N PHE A 18 -4.19 -11.22 -8.14
CA PHE A 18 -5.59 -11.33 -7.73
C PHE A 18 -6.21 -12.67 -8.14
N GLN A 19 -5.98 -13.11 -9.37
CA GLN A 19 -6.43 -14.42 -9.86
C GLN A 19 -5.84 -15.56 -9.01
N SER A 20 -4.59 -15.44 -8.59
CA SER A 20 -3.94 -16.41 -7.69
C SER A 20 -4.61 -16.45 -6.32
N PHE A 21 -4.94 -15.30 -5.72
CA PHE A 21 -5.72 -15.27 -4.49
C PHE A 21 -7.08 -15.95 -4.66
N VAL A 22 -7.86 -15.58 -5.69
CA VAL A 22 -9.16 -16.20 -5.96
C VAL A 22 -9.04 -17.72 -6.13
N LYS A 23 -7.98 -18.20 -6.79
CA LYS A 23 -7.78 -19.63 -7.03
C LYS A 23 -7.39 -20.42 -5.79
N TYR A 24 -6.53 -19.87 -4.94
CA TYR A 24 -5.89 -20.64 -3.86
C TYR A 24 -6.38 -20.29 -2.46
N THR A 25 -6.97 -19.12 -2.26
CA THR A 25 -7.37 -18.63 -0.93
C THR A 25 -8.87 -18.44 -0.78
N LEU A 26 -9.67 -18.51 -1.84
CA LEU A 26 -11.14 -18.47 -1.74
C LEU A 26 -11.67 -19.76 -1.09
N VAL A 27 -12.50 -19.62 -0.07
CA VAL A 27 -13.16 -20.77 0.60
C VAL A 27 -14.20 -21.39 -0.33
N GLU A 28 -14.39 -22.71 -0.26
CA GLU A 28 -15.25 -23.48 -1.18
C GLU A 28 -16.70 -22.99 -1.25
N ASP A 29 -17.23 -22.45 -0.14
CA ASP A 29 -18.58 -21.90 -0.05
C ASP A 29 -18.67 -20.42 -0.48
N GLY A 30 -17.55 -19.80 -0.86
CA GLY A 30 -17.46 -18.40 -1.24
C GLY A 30 -17.63 -17.41 -0.08
N SER A 31 -17.59 -17.88 1.18
CA SER A 31 -17.81 -17.03 2.36
C SER A 31 -16.67 -16.05 2.65
N GLY A 32 -15.48 -16.27 2.11
CA GLY A 32 -14.33 -15.41 2.34
C GLY A 32 -13.02 -15.94 1.77
N PHE A 33 -11.92 -15.39 2.29
CA PHE A 33 -10.56 -15.79 1.94
C PHE A 33 -9.84 -16.36 3.16
N THR A 34 -8.89 -17.27 2.94
CA THR A 34 -8.14 -17.93 4.02
C THR A 34 -6.65 -18.00 3.72
N SER A 35 -5.83 -18.08 4.76
CA SER A 35 -4.40 -18.30 4.61
C SER A 35 -4.09 -19.76 4.22
N ILE A 36 -3.03 -19.95 3.45
CA ILE A 36 -2.54 -21.26 3.02
C ILE A 36 -1.27 -21.64 3.77
N ASN A 37 -1.09 -22.95 3.98
CA ASN A 37 0.04 -23.48 4.74
C ASN A 37 1.34 -23.59 3.94
N ASP A 38 1.24 -23.90 2.66
CA ASP A 38 2.37 -24.25 1.80
C ASP A 38 2.08 -23.80 0.36
N VAL A 39 2.91 -22.90 -0.16
CA VAL A 39 2.76 -22.36 -1.53
C VAL A 39 3.28 -23.30 -2.61
N THR A 40 4.02 -24.35 -2.24
CA THR A 40 4.58 -25.33 -3.18
C THR A 40 3.58 -26.44 -3.52
N ASN A 41 2.56 -26.61 -2.67
CA ASN A 41 1.49 -27.57 -2.88
C ASN A 41 0.41 -26.97 -3.82
N PRO A 42 0.07 -27.62 -4.95
CA PRO A 42 -0.98 -27.15 -5.86
C PRO A 42 -2.39 -27.18 -5.25
N SER A 43 -2.59 -27.91 -4.15
CA SER A 43 -3.84 -27.97 -3.38
C SER A 43 -3.52 -27.82 -1.88
N PRO A 44 -3.16 -26.61 -1.43
CA PRO A 44 -2.71 -26.39 -0.07
C PRO A 44 -3.87 -26.49 0.94
N PRO A 45 -3.64 -27.07 2.13
CA PRO A 45 -4.67 -27.07 3.16
C PRO A 45 -4.89 -25.65 3.71
N ALA A 46 -6.16 -25.23 3.76
CA ALA A 46 -6.60 -23.97 4.36
C ALA A 46 -6.26 -23.93 5.86
N ARG A 47 -5.92 -22.74 6.37
CA ARG A 47 -5.64 -22.49 7.80
C ARG A 47 -6.85 -22.02 8.61
N ASP A 48 -8.00 -21.84 7.95
CA ASP A 48 -9.22 -21.28 8.55
C ASP A 48 -8.96 -19.97 9.32
N ASN A 49 -8.14 -19.10 8.73
CA ASN A 49 -7.82 -17.79 9.29
C ASN A 49 -7.67 -16.75 8.18
N MET A 50 -8.46 -15.68 8.26
CA MET A 50 -8.36 -14.51 7.39
C MET A 50 -7.72 -13.36 8.18
N GLU A 51 -6.48 -13.05 7.83
CA GLU A 51 -5.75 -11.97 8.47
C GLU A 51 -6.39 -10.60 8.18
N SER A 52 -6.46 -9.72 9.18
CA SER A 52 -7.10 -8.40 9.04
C SER A 52 -6.45 -7.52 7.97
N PHE A 53 -5.13 -7.66 7.77
CA PHE A 53 -4.38 -6.95 6.73
C PHE A 53 -4.86 -7.30 5.31
N TRP A 54 -5.50 -8.46 5.11
CA TRP A 54 -6.06 -8.82 3.79
C TRP A 54 -7.04 -7.76 3.31
N LEU A 55 -7.95 -7.33 4.19
CA LEU A 55 -8.94 -6.30 3.89
C LEU A 55 -8.32 -4.89 3.88
N ALA A 56 -7.51 -4.58 4.90
CA ALA A 56 -6.98 -3.24 5.09
C ALA A 56 -5.91 -2.86 4.06
N GLU A 57 -5.07 -3.81 3.67
CA GLU A 57 -3.90 -3.56 2.82
C GLU A 57 -4.12 -4.14 1.44
N THR A 58 -4.24 -5.47 1.32
CA THR A 58 -4.19 -6.15 0.01
C THR A 58 -5.34 -5.71 -0.89
N LEU A 59 -6.58 -5.76 -0.40
CA LEU A 59 -7.73 -5.31 -1.20
C LEU A 59 -7.71 -3.81 -1.46
N LYS A 60 -7.23 -2.98 -0.51
CA LYS A 60 -7.08 -1.53 -0.72
C LYS A 60 -6.09 -1.24 -1.83
N TYR A 61 -4.93 -1.90 -1.84
CA TYR A 61 -3.93 -1.69 -2.88
C TYR A 61 -4.36 -2.22 -4.24
N LEU A 62 -5.06 -3.35 -4.30
CA LEU A 62 -5.69 -3.84 -5.53
C LEU A 62 -6.72 -2.82 -6.05
N TYR A 63 -7.57 -2.27 -5.17
CA TYR A 63 -8.51 -1.24 -5.55
C TYR A 63 -7.81 0.03 -6.09
N LEU A 64 -6.76 0.51 -5.42
CA LEU A 64 -6.01 1.69 -5.88
C LEU A 64 -5.20 1.45 -7.16
N LEU A 65 -4.85 0.20 -7.45
CA LEU A 65 -4.14 -0.19 -8.67
C LEU A 65 -5.05 -0.13 -9.91
N PHE A 66 -6.29 -0.60 -9.79
CA PHE A 66 -7.26 -0.66 -10.89
C PHE A 66 -8.23 0.53 -10.92
N GLY A 67 -8.39 1.22 -9.79
CA GLY A 67 -9.27 2.36 -9.65
C GLY A 67 -8.71 3.65 -10.25
N PRO A 68 -9.51 4.74 -10.18
CA PRO A 68 -9.10 6.08 -10.58
C PRO A 68 -7.91 6.62 -9.77
N ASP A 69 -7.08 7.46 -10.39
CA ASP A 69 -5.88 8.03 -9.76
C ASP A 69 -6.20 9.22 -8.81
N ASP A 70 -7.38 9.82 -8.93
CA ASP A 70 -7.88 10.90 -8.06
C ASP A 70 -8.39 10.40 -6.70
N VAL A 71 -8.61 9.08 -6.56
CA VAL A 71 -8.92 8.46 -5.27
C VAL A 71 -7.63 8.28 -4.49
N LEU A 72 -7.52 8.95 -3.33
CA LEU A 72 -6.32 9.00 -2.48
C LEU A 72 -5.05 9.43 -3.25
N PRO A 73 -4.99 10.69 -3.69
CA PRO A 73 -3.84 11.19 -4.47
C PRO A 73 -2.57 11.15 -3.61
N LEU A 74 -1.53 10.49 -4.13
CA LEU A 74 -0.25 10.29 -3.42
C LEU A 74 0.54 11.60 -3.21
N THR A 75 0.12 12.69 -3.85
CA THR A 75 0.68 14.04 -3.63
C THR A 75 0.26 14.62 -2.29
N ASP A 76 -0.94 14.26 -1.82
CA ASP A 76 -1.59 14.89 -0.67
C ASP A 76 -1.74 13.92 0.50
N MET A 77 -1.62 12.61 0.24
CA MET A 77 -1.78 11.55 1.23
C MET A 77 -0.52 10.69 1.33
N VAL A 78 -0.15 10.35 2.57
CA VAL A 78 0.92 9.40 2.90
C VAL A 78 0.27 8.16 3.50
N LEU A 79 0.52 6.99 2.92
CA LEU A 79 0.07 5.72 3.48
C LEU A 79 1.12 5.19 4.46
N ASN A 80 0.71 4.80 5.66
CA ASN A 80 1.61 4.11 6.59
C ASN A 80 1.80 2.62 6.19
N THR A 81 2.55 1.87 7.00
CA THR A 81 2.81 0.45 6.73
C THR A 81 1.58 -0.45 6.77
N GLU A 82 0.47 0.00 7.38
CA GLU A 82 -0.83 -0.72 7.45
C GLU A 82 -1.85 -0.11 6.46
N ALA A 83 -1.35 0.62 5.46
CA ALA A 83 -2.13 1.28 4.41
C ALA A 83 -3.17 2.30 4.92
N HIS A 84 -3.02 2.82 6.14
CA HIS A 84 -3.86 3.90 6.65
C HIS A 84 -3.45 5.24 6.02
N PRO A 85 -4.38 5.98 5.39
CA PRO A 85 -4.09 7.26 4.77
C PRO A 85 -3.96 8.36 5.82
N LEU A 86 -2.83 9.06 5.79
CA LEU A 86 -2.56 10.24 6.59
C LEU A 86 -2.39 11.44 5.66
N PRO A 87 -2.99 12.60 5.96
CA PRO A 87 -2.78 13.80 5.17
C PRO A 87 -1.32 14.23 5.25
N ARG A 88 -0.79 14.75 4.13
CA ARG A 88 0.56 15.34 4.10
C ARG A 88 0.60 16.51 5.08
N PHE A 89 1.57 16.48 5.99
CA PHE A 89 1.78 17.56 6.94
C PHE A 89 2.33 18.79 6.22
N GLU A 90 1.74 19.95 6.46
CA GLU A 90 2.25 21.25 6.02
C GLU A 90 2.98 21.93 7.19
N PRO A 91 4.33 21.94 7.21
CA PRO A 91 5.11 22.38 8.38
C PRO A 91 4.87 23.85 8.76
N GLY A 92 4.50 24.68 7.79
CA GLY A 92 4.42 26.14 7.94
C GLY A 92 3.39 26.64 8.96
N ARG A 93 2.42 25.81 9.38
CA ARG A 93 1.38 26.22 10.34
C ARG A 93 1.67 25.83 11.79
N LEU A 94 2.49 24.79 12.00
CA LEU A 94 2.71 24.18 13.33
C LEU A 94 4.18 24.23 13.78
N PHE A 95 5.13 24.34 12.85
CA PHE A 95 6.56 24.27 13.16
C PHE A 95 7.29 25.55 12.73
N LYS A 96 6.94 26.68 13.36
CA LYS A 96 7.91 27.77 13.49
C LYS A 96 8.79 27.47 14.70
N THR A 97 9.85 26.71 14.49
CA THR A 97 10.90 26.67 15.51
C THR A 97 11.58 28.04 15.46
N GLY A 98 11.67 28.75 16.59
CA GLY A 98 12.30 30.08 16.68
C GLY A 98 13.82 30.07 16.48
N TRP A 99 14.33 29.07 15.74
CA TRP A 99 15.73 28.86 15.45
C TRP A 99 16.07 29.49 14.11
N GLU A 100 16.73 30.64 14.14
CA GLU A 100 17.40 31.20 12.97
C GLU A 100 18.85 30.72 12.93
N ARG A 101 19.26 30.16 11.79
CA ARG A 101 20.64 29.70 11.59
C ARG A 101 21.55 30.93 11.57
N LYS A 102 22.49 31.04 12.52
CA LYS A 102 23.50 32.11 12.52
C LYS A 102 24.28 32.09 11.20
N PRO A 103 24.46 33.24 10.52
CA PRO A 103 25.21 33.31 9.28
C PRO A 103 26.66 32.88 9.53
N ARG A 104 27.21 32.07 8.62
CA ARG A 104 28.60 31.64 8.67
C ARG A 104 29.49 32.87 8.41
N THR A 105 30.16 33.37 9.44
CA THR A 105 31.20 34.39 9.31
C THR A 105 32.25 33.89 8.32
N LYS A 106 32.45 34.64 7.23
CA LYS A 106 33.59 34.48 6.32
C LYS A 106 34.69 35.41 6.84
N GLU A 107 35.55 34.92 7.71
CA GLU A 107 36.86 35.47 8.11
C GLU A 107 37.40 34.47 9.14
N SER A 108 38.57 33.86 9.00
CA SER A 108 39.89 34.45 8.74
C SER A 108 40.80 33.56 7.89
N SER A 109 41.54 34.19 6.97
CA SER A 109 42.83 33.72 6.45
C SER A 109 43.90 33.66 7.53
#